data_AF-A0A7C2V942-F1
#
_entry.id   AF-A0A7C2V942-F1
#
_cell.length_a   1.000
_cell.length_b   1.000
_cell.length_c   1.000
_cell.angle_alpha   90.00
_cell.angle_beta   90.00
_cell.angle_gamma   90.00
#
_symmetry.space_group_name_H-M   'P 1'
#
loop_
_entity.id
_entity.type
_entity.pdbx_description
1 polymer ?
#
loop_
_entity_poly.entity_id
_entity_poly.type
_entity_poly.pdbx_seq_one_letter_code
_entity_poly.pdbx_strand_id
1 'polypeptide(L)'
;MIYGNIGAGHINGFRAFLRAFDQLVQATVKQQGVNTPPGSPANGDAYIIGSAPTGAWSGQAGKIAVWSTEIATTDTDTKVPAWEFYTPKEGWLAYVEQDDALMLYNGTAWTFDFKIAGIPQFAGTNTTGAGSASLGANCPAVTPTAPYTWIQVKTADGSTAYIPAWK
;
A
#
# COMPACT_ATOMS: atom_id res chain seq x y z
N MET A 1 14.63 17.01 44.07
CA MET A 1 13.68 17.21 42.96
C MET A 1 13.86 16.03 42.00
N ILE A 2 13.19 14.92 42.30
CA ILE A 2 13.45 13.61 41.67
C ILE A 2 12.29 13.29 40.73
N TYR A 3 12.18 13.96 39.57
CA TYR A 3 11.19 13.62 38.52
C TYR A 3 11.60 14.00 37.09
N GLY A 4 12.88 14.29 36.83
CA GLY A 4 13.32 14.68 35.47
C GLY A 4 13.12 13.58 34.42
N ASN A 5 13.45 12.33 34.76
CA ASN A 5 13.42 11.22 33.80
C ASN A 5 12.03 10.64 33.52
N ILE A 6 11.11 10.65 34.48
CA ILE A 6 9.76 10.09 34.29
C ILE A 6 8.91 11.02 33.42
N GLY A 7 9.02 12.33 33.61
CA GLY A 7 8.27 13.32 32.82
C GLY A 7 8.67 13.32 31.35
N ALA A 8 9.97 13.23 31.06
CA ALA A 8 10.47 13.27 29.69
C ALA A 8 10.24 11.95 28.92
N GLY A 9 10.27 10.79 29.60
CA GLY A 9 9.83 9.52 29.02
C GLY A 9 8.36 9.54 28.57
N HIS A 10 7.44 10.12 29.36
CA HIS A 10 6.03 10.25 28.98
C HIS A 10 5.83 11.14 27.74
N ILE A 11 6.56 12.25 27.64
CA ILE A 11 6.47 13.17 26.50
C ILE A 11 6.99 12.50 25.22
N ASN A 12 8.10 11.77 25.30
CA ASN A 12 8.67 11.07 24.16
C ASN A 12 7.76 9.95 23.65
N GLY A 13 7.15 9.18 24.57
CA GLY A 13 6.15 8.16 24.22
C GLY A 13 4.92 8.77 23.53
N PHE A 14 4.41 9.89 24.05
CA PHE A 14 3.27 10.58 23.44
C PHE A 14 3.60 11.12 22.04
N ARG A 15 4.78 11.72 21.84
CA ARG A 15 5.21 12.19 20.51
C ARG A 15 5.35 11.04 19.51
N ALA A 16 5.90 9.91 19.93
CA ALA A 16 5.99 8.71 19.09
C ALA A 16 4.59 8.18 18.70
N PHE A 17 3.65 8.18 19.65
CA PHE A 17 2.26 7.84 19.36
C PHE A 17 1.62 8.80 18.33
N LEU A 18 1.81 10.11 18.48
CA LEU A 18 1.24 11.09 17.54
C LEU A 18 1.82 10.96 16.13
N ARG A 19 3.13 10.69 15.98
CA ARG A 19 3.73 10.44 14.66
C ARG A 19 3.19 9.16 14.01
N ALA A 20 3.06 8.10 14.80
CA ALA A 20 2.45 6.85 14.32
C ALA A 20 0.98 7.07 13.90
N PHE A 21 0.24 7.87 14.66
CA PHE A 21 -1.15 8.22 14.35
C PHE A 21 -1.25 9.01 13.04
N ASP A 22 -0.44 10.06 12.89
CA ASP A 22 -0.37 10.90 11.69
C ASP A 22 -0.11 10.04 10.44
N GLN A 23 0.84 9.11 10.54
CA GLN A 23 1.14 8.22 9.43
C GLN A 23 0.03 7.20 9.15
N LEU A 24 -0.57 6.58 10.16
CA LEU A 24 -1.38 5.38 9.95
C LEU A 24 -2.86 5.65 9.67
N VAL A 25 -3.38 6.82 10.06
CA VAL A 25 -4.82 7.14 9.86
C VAL A 25 -5.13 7.53 8.42
N GLN A 26 -4.17 8.15 7.72
CA GLN A 26 -4.27 8.49 6.29
C GLN A 26 -2.96 8.12 5.58
N ALA A 27 -2.57 6.86 5.73
CA ALA A 27 -1.30 6.37 5.22
C ALA A 27 -1.16 6.65 3.72
N THR A 28 -0.24 7.56 3.41
CA THR A 28 0.17 7.89 2.06
C THR A 28 1.66 7.58 1.96
N VAL A 29 2.05 6.86 0.92
CA VAL A 29 3.43 6.49 0.64
C VAL A 29 3.78 6.91 -0.78
N LYS A 30 5.03 7.33 -0.97
CA LYS A 30 5.53 7.74 -2.28
C LYS A 30 5.56 6.59 -3.28
N GLN A 31 6.01 5.43 -2.81
CA GLN A 31 6.22 4.26 -3.66
C GLN A 31 6.22 2.95 -2.85
N GLN A 32 5.79 1.86 -3.48
CA GLN A 32 5.91 0.49 -3.00
C GLN A 32 7.10 -0.24 -3.65
N GLY A 33 7.70 -1.18 -2.93
CA GLY A 33 8.66 -2.14 -3.51
C GLY A 33 10.09 -1.62 -3.58
N VAL A 34 10.36 -0.44 -2.99
CA VAL A 34 11.69 0.15 -2.95
C VAL A 34 12.55 -0.64 -1.94
N ASN A 35 13.73 -1.07 -2.37
CA ASN A 35 14.64 -1.86 -1.55
C ASN A 35 15.78 -1.03 -0.94
N THR A 36 16.03 0.17 -1.45
CA THR A 36 17.12 1.03 -0.98
C THR A 36 16.55 2.37 -0.52
N PRO A 37 16.84 2.83 0.70
CA PRO A 37 16.38 4.13 1.17
C PRO A 37 16.89 5.26 0.25
N PRO A 38 16.05 6.28 -0.05
CA PRO A 38 16.52 7.51 -0.67
C PRO A 38 17.67 8.14 0.14
N GLY A 39 18.64 8.76 -0.56
CA GLY A 39 19.77 9.42 0.10
C GLY A 39 19.41 10.72 0.83
N SER A 40 18.34 11.39 0.40
CA SER A 40 17.88 12.68 0.94
C SER A 40 16.35 12.72 1.08
N PRO A 41 15.75 11.89 1.96
CA PRO A 41 14.31 11.91 2.19
C PRO A 41 13.87 13.19 2.91
N ALA A 42 12.70 13.73 2.55
CA ALA A 42 12.06 14.82 3.27
C ALA A 42 11.31 14.29 4.50
N ASN A 43 11.11 15.13 5.51
CA ASN A 43 10.35 14.76 6.70
C ASN A 43 8.92 14.35 6.31
N GLY A 44 8.47 13.19 6.78
CA GLY A 44 7.17 12.59 6.42
C GLY A 44 7.21 11.70 5.18
N ASP A 45 8.33 11.62 4.45
CA ASP A 45 8.44 10.72 3.30
C ASP A 45 8.26 9.27 3.74
N ALA A 46 7.30 8.58 3.12
CA ALA A 46 6.95 7.22 3.46
C ALA A 46 7.03 6.26 2.27
N TYR A 47 7.39 5.00 2.54
CA TYR A 47 7.59 3.96 1.54
C TYR A 47 7.12 2.61 2.06
N ILE A 48 6.55 1.78 1.19
CA ILE A 48 6.38 0.34 1.48
C ILE A 48 7.64 -0.37 1.01
N ILE A 49 8.38 -0.95 1.93
CA ILE A 49 9.68 -1.59 1.67
C ILE A 49 9.48 -2.87 0.86
N GLY A 50 10.31 -3.05 -0.17
CA GLY A 50 10.33 -4.26 -0.99
C GLY A 50 10.82 -5.52 -0.25
N SER A 51 10.95 -6.61 -1.00
CA SER A 51 11.29 -7.93 -0.45
C SER A 51 12.77 -8.11 -0.09
N ALA A 52 13.66 -7.27 -0.61
CA ALA A 52 15.11 -7.42 -0.47
C ALA A 52 15.78 -6.11 -0.02
N PRO A 53 15.43 -5.58 1.17
CA PRO A 53 15.89 -4.27 1.58
C PRO A 53 17.37 -4.21 1.95
N THR A 54 17.97 -3.05 1.73
CA THR A 54 19.39 -2.77 1.93
C THR A 54 19.62 -1.54 2.82
N GLY A 55 20.88 -1.34 3.24
CA GLY A 55 21.26 -0.17 4.05
C GLY A 55 20.43 -0.05 5.33
N ALA A 56 19.93 1.16 5.62
CA ALA A 56 19.11 1.43 6.80
C ALA A 56 17.79 0.66 6.85
N TRP A 57 17.33 0.09 5.73
CA TRP A 57 16.09 -0.69 5.65
C TRP A 57 16.29 -2.20 5.83
N SER A 58 17.54 -2.66 5.99
CA SER A 58 17.84 -4.09 6.12
C SER A 58 17.03 -4.75 7.25
N GLY A 59 16.40 -5.89 6.96
CA GLY A 59 15.52 -6.61 7.88
C GLY A 59 14.11 -6.04 8.03
N GLN A 60 13.74 -4.99 7.29
CA GLN A 60 12.43 -4.33 7.39
C GLN A 60 11.51 -4.62 6.18
N ALA A 61 11.69 -5.77 5.52
CA ALA A 61 10.93 -6.11 4.31
C ALA A 61 9.40 -6.05 4.56
N GLY A 62 8.66 -5.46 3.62
CA GLY A 62 7.20 -5.34 3.67
C GLY A 62 6.64 -4.34 4.69
N LYS A 63 7.49 -3.69 5.50
CA LYS A 63 7.06 -2.65 6.45
C LYS A 63 6.86 -1.31 5.77
N ILE A 64 6.12 -0.42 6.43
CA ILE A 64 6.09 1.00 6.07
C ILE A 64 7.30 1.66 6.74
N ALA A 65 8.18 2.27 5.95
CA ALA A 65 9.25 3.14 6.41
C ALA A 65 8.79 4.59 6.30
N VAL A 66 8.98 5.39 7.34
CA VAL A 66 8.73 6.84 7.35
C VAL A 66 9.97 7.57 7.80
N TRP A 67 10.39 8.59 7.07
CA TRP A 67 11.47 9.45 7.50
C TRP A 67 10.96 10.51 8.46
N SER A 68 11.51 10.56 9.66
CA SER A 68 11.17 11.61 10.63
C SER A 68 12.42 12.36 11.06
N THR A 69 12.36 13.69 11.02
CA THR A 69 13.34 14.59 11.64
C THR A 69 13.03 14.85 13.11
N GLU A 70 11.96 14.26 13.65
CA GLU A 70 11.37 14.62 14.94
C GLU A 70 11.61 13.60 16.07
N ILE A 71 12.48 12.62 15.85
CA ILE A 71 12.75 11.56 16.81
C ILE A 71 13.69 12.08 17.90
N ALA A 72 13.31 11.93 19.17
CA ALA A 72 14.15 12.22 20.32
C ALA A 72 14.68 10.91 20.91
N THR A 73 15.98 10.86 21.21
CA THR A 73 16.65 9.66 21.77
C THR A 73 16.87 9.75 23.27
N THR A 74 16.67 10.94 23.85
CA THR A 74 16.87 11.23 25.27
C THR A 74 15.79 12.19 25.78
N ASP A 75 15.82 12.46 27.07
CA ASP A 75 14.93 13.41 27.76
C ASP A 75 15.18 14.88 27.39
N THR A 76 16.15 15.14 26.51
CA THR A 76 16.45 16.45 25.96
C THR A 76 15.73 16.63 24.62
N ASP A 77 15.39 17.88 24.26
CA ASP A 77 14.70 18.18 23.00
C ASP A 77 15.59 18.00 21.75
N THR A 78 16.74 17.36 21.88
CA THR A 78 17.64 17.02 20.77
C THR A 78 16.95 16.05 19.82
N LYS A 79 16.77 16.47 18.57
CA LYS A 79 16.16 15.69 17.50
C LYS A 79 17.22 15.01 16.65
N VAL A 80 16.96 13.75 16.31
CA VAL A 80 17.81 12.96 15.42
C VAL A 80 16.94 12.47 14.27
N PRO A 81 17.33 12.77 13.02
CA PRO A 81 16.58 12.26 11.88
C PRO A 81 16.82 10.76 11.72
N ALA A 82 15.75 9.97 11.62
CA ALA A 82 15.85 8.54 11.38
C ALA A 82 14.59 7.98 10.69
N TRP A 83 14.72 6.73 10.22
CA TRP A 83 13.59 5.96 9.71
C TRP A 83 12.81 5.32 10.87
N GLU A 84 11.50 5.55 10.89
CA GLU A 84 10.55 4.80 11.72
C GLU A 84 9.92 3.69 10.87
N PHE A 85 9.76 2.50 11.45
CA PHE A 85 9.24 1.32 10.75
C PHE A 85 7.97 0.81 11.40
N TYR A 86 6.91 0.68 10.61
CA TYR A 86 5.62 0.19 11.06
C TYR A 86 5.34 -1.17 10.44
N THR A 87 5.07 -2.16 11.30
CA THR A 87 4.72 -3.52 10.87
C THR A 87 3.23 -3.55 10.55
N PRO A 88 2.85 -3.85 9.29
CA PRO A 88 1.46 -3.84 8.90
C PRO A 88 0.68 -4.99 9.56
N LYS A 89 -0.62 -4.76 9.76
CA LYS A 89 -1.58 -5.78 10.14
C LYS A 89 -2.60 -5.95 9.02
N GLU A 90 -3.19 -7.14 8.93
CA GLU A 90 -4.25 -7.41 7.96
C GLU A 90 -5.33 -6.31 8.02
N GLY A 91 -5.76 -5.83 6.86
CA GLY A 91 -6.74 -4.75 6.75
C GLY A 91 -6.15 -3.33 6.67
N TRP A 92 -4.84 -3.15 6.85
CA TRP A 92 -4.21 -1.85 6.67
C TRP A 92 -4.30 -1.38 5.23
N LEU A 93 -4.60 -0.09 5.05
CA LEU A 93 -4.66 0.57 3.77
C LEU A 93 -3.52 1.59 3.66
N ALA A 94 -2.99 1.77 2.46
CA ALA A 94 -2.05 2.83 2.14
C ALA A 94 -2.28 3.32 0.71
N TYR A 95 -2.34 4.62 0.49
CA TYR A 95 -2.35 5.21 -0.84
C TYR A 95 -0.91 5.33 -1.35
N VAL A 96 -0.66 4.86 -2.57
CA VAL A 96 0.64 4.89 -3.23
C VAL A 96 0.63 5.97 -4.31
N GLU A 97 1.38 7.04 -4.09
CA GLU A 97 1.39 8.22 -4.99
C GLU A 97 1.87 7.86 -6.40
N GLN A 98 2.91 7.02 -6.52
CA GLN A 98 3.45 6.61 -7.83
C GLN A 98 2.42 5.89 -8.70
N ASP A 99 1.56 5.08 -8.09
CA ASP A 99 0.58 4.23 -8.79
C ASP A 99 -0.81 4.87 -8.85
N ASP A 100 -1.02 6.01 -8.17
CA ASP A 100 -2.33 6.65 -7.98
C ASP A 100 -3.41 5.66 -7.48
N ALA A 101 -3.03 4.80 -6.52
CA ALA A 101 -3.85 3.66 -6.12
C ALA A 101 -3.77 3.34 -4.63
N LEU A 102 -4.86 2.77 -4.09
CA LEU A 102 -4.91 2.24 -2.73
C LEU A 102 -4.43 0.78 -2.70
N MET A 103 -3.55 0.48 -1.75
CA MET A 103 -3.11 -0.86 -1.44
C MET A 103 -3.72 -1.35 -0.12
N LEU A 104 -4.01 -2.65 -0.07
CA LEU A 104 -4.44 -3.38 1.11
C LEU A 104 -3.34 -4.34 1.55
N TYR A 105 -3.03 -4.38 2.84
CA TYR A 105 -2.26 -5.48 3.42
C TYR A 105 -3.18 -6.66 3.75
N ASN A 106 -3.01 -7.78 3.07
CA ASN A 106 -3.87 -8.97 3.18
C ASN A 106 -3.47 -9.93 4.32
N GLY A 107 -2.62 -9.48 5.24
CA GLY A 107 -2.05 -10.31 6.31
C GLY A 107 -0.72 -10.99 5.95
N THR A 108 -0.37 -11.04 4.66
CA THR A 108 0.91 -11.59 4.19
C THR A 108 1.69 -10.61 3.31
N ALA A 109 0.98 -9.88 2.45
CA ALA A 109 1.57 -8.96 1.47
C ALA A 109 0.68 -7.75 1.23
N TRP A 110 1.31 -6.68 0.75
CA TRP A 110 0.62 -5.53 0.18
C TRP A 110 0.15 -5.88 -1.24
N THR A 111 -1.13 -5.66 -1.52
CA THR A 111 -1.74 -5.93 -2.82
C THR A 111 -2.70 -4.81 -3.24
N PHE A 112 -2.88 -4.62 -4.54
CA PHE A 112 -3.93 -3.79 -5.13
C PHE A 112 -5.26 -4.54 -5.28
N ASP A 113 -5.28 -5.85 -5.02
CA ASP A 113 -6.45 -6.71 -5.17
C ASP A 113 -7.43 -6.51 -4.01
N PHE A 114 -8.34 -5.55 -4.16
CA PHE A 114 -9.41 -5.33 -3.19
C PHE A 114 -10.59 -6.28 -3.41
N LYS A 115 -11.06 -6.87 -2.31
CA LYS A 115 -12.25 -7.72 -2.33
C LYS A 115 -13.45 -6.97 -1.76
N ILE A 116 -14.43 -6.66 -2.60
CA ILE A 116 -15.76 -6.22 -2.15
C ILE A 116 -16.69 -7.43 -2.13
N ALA A 117 -17.26 -7.72 -0.96
CA ALA A 117 -18.15 -8.86 -0.79
C ALA A 117 -19.40 -8.71 -1.68
N GLY A 118 -19.74 -9.77 -2.41
CA GLY A 118 -20.94 -9.82 -3.26
C GLY A 118 -20.82 -9.07 -4.60
N ILE A 119 -19.65 -8.54 -4.95
CA ILE A 119 -19.41 -7.87 -6.23
C ILE A 119 -18.37 -8.67 -7.04
N PRO A 120 -18.56 -8.85 -8.37
CA PRO A 120 -17.53 -9.43 -9.23
C PRO A 120 -16.19 -8.69 -9.12
N GLN A 121 -15.08 -9.43 -9.06
CA GLN A 121 -13.72 -8.89 -8.93
C GLN A 121 -12.91 -9.18 -10.20
N PHE A 122 -12.07 -8.24 -10.59
CA PHE A 122 -11.07 -8.44 -11.63
C PHE A 122 -9.80 -9.01 -11.00
N ALA A 123 -9.17 -10.00 -11.63
CA ALA A 123 -8.01 -10.70 -11.07
C ALA A 123 -6.70 -9.88 -11.08
N GLY A 124 -6.76 -8.55 -11.21
CA GLY A 124 -5.61 -7.63 -11.20
C GLY A 124 -4.62 -7.77 -12.37
N THR A 125 -4.59 -8.91 -13.06
CA THR A 125 -3.67 -9.22 -14.15
C THR A 125 -4.34 -9.14 -15.52
N ASN A 126 -3.93 -8.16 -16.33
CA ASN A 126 -4.24 -8.13 -17.76
C ASN A 126 -3.23 -8.99 -18.51
N THR A 127 -3.65 -10.13 -19.05
CA THR A 127 -2.82 -10.91 -19.98
C THR A 127 -3.15 -10.47 -21.40
N THR A 128 -2.31 -9.63 -21.99
CA THR A 128 -2.43 -9.26 -23.41
C THR A 128 -1.81 -10.36 -24.26
N GLY A 129 -2.65 -11.26 -24.78
CA GLY A 129 -2.27 -12.22 -25.82
C GLY A 129 -2.85 -11.78 -27.16
N ALA A 130 -1.99 -11.55 -28.16
CA ALA A 130 -2.41 -11.47 -29.56
C ALA A 130 -2.68 -12.88 -30.08
N GLY A 131 -3.83 -13.42 -29.70
CA GLY A 131 -4.43 -14.61 -30.29
C GLY A 131 -5.91 -14.35 -30.48
N SER A 132 -6.52 -14.95 -31.49
CA SER A 132 -7.98 -15.07 -31.54
C SER A 132 -8.44 -15.52 -30.16
N ALA A 133 -9.29 -14.73 -29.49
CA ALA A 133 -9.83 -15.11 -28.19
C ALA A 133 -10.30 -16.55 -28.34
N SER A 134 -9.62 -17.50 -27.68
CA SER A 134 -10.05 -18.89 -27.71
C SER A 134 -11.33 -18.90 -26.90
N LEU A 135 -12.44 -18.79 -27.62
CA LEU A 135 -13.77 -19.03 -27.14
C LEU A 135 -13.79 -20.52 -26.76
N GLY A 136 -13.22 -20.86 -25.61
CA GLY A 136 -13.19 -22.21 -25.10
C GLY A 136 -14.62 -22.75 -25.01
N ALA A 137 -14.79 -24.06 -24.92
CA ALA A 137 -16.12 -24.70 -24.97
C ALA A 137 -17.15 -24.17 -23.94
N ASN A 138 -16.69 -23.46 -22.89
CA ASN A 138 -17.52 -22.84 -21.86
C ASN A 138 -17.74 -21.32 -22.04
N CYS A 139 -17.22 -20.72 -23.12
CA CYS A 139 -17.50 -19.34 -23.48
C CYS A 139 -18.91 -19.29 -24.10
N PRO A 140 -19.87 -18.55 -23.52
CA PRO A 140 -21.24 -18.48 -24.06
C PRO A 140 -21.36 -17.58 -25.31
N ALA A 141 -20.27 -16.96 -25.76
CA ALA A 141 -20.25 -15.99 -26.88
C ALA A 141 -20.44 -16.61 -28.27
N VAL A 142 -20.62 -17.93 -28.38
CA VAL A 142 -20.73 -18.60 -29.69
C VAL A 142 -22.09 -18.34 -30.35
N THR A 143 -23.10 -17.85 -29.63
CA THR A 143 -24.38 -17.42 -30.26
C THR A 143 -25.08 -16.35 -29.40
N PRO A 144 -25.07 -15.05 -29.79
CA PRO A 144 -25.76 -14.01 -29.05
C PRO A 144 -27.26 -14.05 -29.36
N THR A 145 -27.98 -14.96 -28.71
CA THR A 145 -29.44 -14.92 -28.59
C THR A 145 -29.82 -14.71 -27.13
N ALA A 146 -30.73 -13.76 -26.90
CA ALA A 146 -31.03 -13.04 -25.65
C ALA A 146 -31.22 -13.87 -24.35
N PRO A 147 -31.19 -13.24 -23.14
CA PRO A 147 -30.73 -11.88 -22.81
C PRO A 147 -29.37 -11.87 -22.09
N TYR A 148 -28.50 -10.92 -22.45
CA TYR A 148 -27.24 -10.65 -21.77
C TYR A 148 -27.18 -9.19 -21.31
N THR A 149 -26.45 -8.93 -20.23
CA THR A 149 -26.05 -7.60 -19.79
C THR A 149 -24.55 -7.43 -20.04
N TRP A 150 -24.10 -6.19 -20.19
CA TRP A 150 -22.67 -5.90 -20.30
C TRP A 150 -22.13 -5.46 -18.96
N ILE A 151 -21.02 -6.05 -18.54
CA ILE A 151 -20.18 -5.49 -17.49
C ILE A 151 -19.17 -4.60 -18.20
N GLN A 152 -19.33 -3.29 -18.05
CA GLN A 152 -18.38 -2.31 -18.53
C GLN A 152 -17.19 -2.24 -17.55
N VAL A 153 -15.98 -2.30 -18.08
CA VAL A 153 -14.75 -2.25 -17.29
C VAL A 153 -13.81 -1.21 -17.86
N LYS A 154 -13.04 -0.54 -16.99
CA LYS A 154 -11.98 0.38 -17.41
C LYS A 154 -10.66 -0.38 -17.41
N THR A 155 -9.94 -0.34 -18.51
CA THR A 155 -8.62 -0.99 -18.66
C THR A 155 -7.51 -0.10 -18.11
N ALA A 156 -6.31 -0.66 -17.95
CA ALA A 156 -5.15 0.06 -17.39
C ALA A 156 -4.71 1.28 -18.22
N ASP A 157 -5.00 1.30 -19.52
CA ASP A 157 -4.76 2.44 -20.43
C ASP A 157 -5.89 3.49 -20.42
N GLY A 158 -6.90 3.32 -19.56
CA GLY A 158 -8.04 4.22 -19.42
C GLY A 158 -9.15 4.01 -20.44
N SER A 159 -9.01 3.07 -21.39
CA SER A 159 -10.07 2.74 -22.34
C SER A 159 -11.19 1.91 -21.68
N THR A 160 -12.29 1.73 -22.41
CA THR A 160 -13.45 0.95 -21.95
C THR A 160 -13.44 -0.40 -22.65
N ALA A 161 -13.44 -1.48 -21.87
CA ALA A 161 -13.70 -2.83 -22.33
C ALA A 161 -15.07 -3.32 -21.86
N TYR A 162 -15.63 -4.29 -22.58
CA TYR A 162 -16.95 -4.85 -22.29
C TYR A 162 -16.86 -6.36 -22.15
N ILE A 163 -17.42 -6.87 -21.07
CA ILE A 163 -17.50 -8.30 -20.79
C ILE A 163 -18.98 -8.70 -20.87
N PRO A 164 -19.36 -9.62 -21.77
CA PRO A 164 -20.74 -10.09 -21.84
C PRO A 164 -21.06 -10.96 -20.61
N ALA A 165 -22.16 -10.66 -19.93
CA ALA A 165 -22.70 -11.42 -18.83
C ALA A 165 -24.09 -11.94 -19.21
N TRP A 166 -24.22 -13.24 -19.40
CA TRP A 166 -25.53 -13.87 -19.67
C TRP A 166 -26.28 -14.05 -18.35
N LYS A 167 -27.60 -13.78 -18.37
CA LYS A 167 -28.48 -14.03 -17.22
C LYS A 167 -28.91 -15.48 -17.17
#